data_AF-A0A392PF12-F1
#
_entry.id   AF-A0A392PF12-F1
#
_cell.length_a   1.000
_cell.length_b   1.000
_cell.length_c   1.000
_cell.angle_alpha   90.00
_cell.angle_beta   90.00
_cell.angle_gamma   90.00
#
_symmetry.space_group_name_H-M   'P 1'
#
loop_
_entity.id
_entity.type
_entity.pdbx_description
1 polymer ?
#
loop_
_entity_poly.entity_id
_entity_poly.type
_entity_poly.pdbx_seq_one_letter_code
_entity_poly.pdbx_strand_id
1 'polypeptide(L)' 'MSLLVNGSPTSEFNVGKGLRQGDPLSPFLFLIVAEGLTGLMRKAVESCNFHGYK' A
#
# COMPACT_ATOMS: atom_id res chain seq x y z
N MET A 1 16.11 -2.02 -1.92
CA MET A 1 15.95 -0.95 -0.88
C MET A 1 16.97 -1.22 0.21
N SER A 2 17.77 -0.23 0.61
CA SER A 2 18.69 -0.33 1.75
C SER A 2 18.21 0.60 2.87
N LEU A 3 18.21 0.12 4.11
CA LEU A 3 17.92 0.94 5.30
C LEU A 3 19.24 1.37 5.96
N LEU A 4 19.27 2.58 6.54
CA LEU A 4 20.40 3.01 7.35
C LEU A 4 20.27 2.44 8.76
N VAL A 5 21.30 1.73 9.22
CA VAL A 5 21.44 1.28 10.61
C VAL A 5 22.69 1.93 11.16
N ASN A 6 22.53 2.76 12.21
CA ASN A 6 23.61 3.57 12.79
C ASN A 6 24.36 4.42 11.73
N GLY A 7 23.62 4.98 10.76
CA GLY A 7 24.18 5.82 9.70
C GLY A 7 24.86 5.05 8.56
N SER A 8 24.98 3.73 8.64
CA SER A 8 25.54 2.90 7.58
C SER A 8 24.44 2.14 6.81
N PRO A 9 24.50 2.08 5.48
CA PRO A 9 23.52 1.35 4.69
C PRO A 9 23.64 -0.16 4.93
N THR A 10 22.48 -0.80 5.10
CA THR A 10 22.35 -2.26 5.11
C THR A 10 22.49 -2.82 3.69
N SER A 11 22.77 -4.13 3.58
CA SER A 11 22.70 -4.83 2.31
C SER A 11 21.32 -4.62 1.68
N GLU A 12 21.27 -4.44 0.37
CA GLU A 12 20.00 -4.34 -0.33
C GLU A 12 19.16 -5.59 -0.09
N PHE A 13 17.92 -5.39 0.29
CA PHE A 13 16.93 -6.45 0.36
C PHE A 13 15.79 -6.17 -0.60
N ASN A 14 15.22 -7.26 -1.13
CA ASN A 14 14.00 -7.22 -1.90
C ASN A 14 12.84 -6.98 -0.94
N VAL A 15 12.11 -5.90 -1.16
CA VAL A 15 10.88 -5.63 -0.41
C VAL A 15 9.83 -6.63 -0.87
N GLY A 16 9.34 -7.46 0.05
CA GLY A 16 8.23 -8.37 -0.21
C GLY A 16 6.90 -7.63 -0.37
N LYS A 17 5.81 -8.37 -0.66
CA LYS A 17 4.46 -7.79 -0.64
C LYS A 17 4.08 -7.46 0.80
N GLY A 18 3.62 -6.23 1.03
CA GLY A 18 3.10 -5.79 2.33
C GLY A 18 3.80 -4.55 2.88
N LEU A 19 3.17 -3.94 3.87
CA LEU A 19 3.76 -2.85 4.64
C LEU A 19 4.51 -3.43 5.84
N ARG A 20 5.62 -2.79 6.22
CA ARG A 20 6.40 -3.21 7.38
C ARG A 20 5.60 -2.92 8.65
N GLN A 21 5.15 -3.98 9.33
CA GLN A 21 4.51 -3.82 10.65
C GLN A 21 5.51 -3.21 11.64
N GLY A 22 5.03 -2.32 12.50
CA GLY A 22 5.87 -1.58 13.45
C GLY A 22 6.62 -0.38 12.84
N ASP A 23 6.50 -0.13 11.53
CA ASP A 23 6.91 1.14 10.95
C ASP A 23 5.85 2.21 11.27
N PRO A 24 6.21 3.34 11.89
CA PRO A 24 5.26 4.40 12.24
C PRO A 24 4.52 4.99 11.04
N LEU A 25 5.03 4.83 9.81
CA LEU A 25 4.38 5.31 8.59
C LEU A 25 3.37 4.34 7.98
N SER A 26 3.47 3.04 8.29
CA SER A 26 2.59 2.02 7.71
C SER A 26 1.09 2.29 7.86
N PRO A 27 0.57 2.80 9.00
CA PRO A 27 -0.85 3.14 9.12
C PRO A 27 -1.30 4.22 8.12
N PHE A 28 -0.47 5.24 7.88
CA PHE A 28 -0.80 6.32 6.94
C PHE A 28 -0.80 5.82 5.50
N LEU A 29 0.20 5.02 5.13
CA LEU A 29 0.29 4.42 3.79
C LEU A 29 -0.91 3.51 3.50
N PHE A 30 -1.38 2.75 4.50
CA PHE A 30 -2.57 1.93 4.37
C PHE A 30 -3.82 2.77 4.06
N LEU A 31 -4.03 3.88 4.77
CA LEU A 31 -5.17 4.77 4.54
C LEU A 31 -5.16 5.40 3.14
N ILE A 32 -3.99 5.85 2.67
CA ILE A 32 -3.84 6.42 1.32
C ILE A 32 -4.25 5.41 0.25
N VAL A 33 -3.78 4.17 0.38
CA VAL A 33 -4.13 3.10 -0.58
C VAL A 33 -5.62 2.75 -0.49
N ALA A 34 -6.18 2.66 0.72
CA ALA A 34 -7.59 2.34 0.93
C ALA A 34 -8.53 3.41 0.33
N GLU A 35 -8.21 4.70 0.49
CA GLU A 35 -8.99 5.80 -0.09
C GLU A 35 -8.90 5.77 -1.62
N GLY A 36 -7.70 5.61 -2.18
CA GLY A 36 -7.49 5.49 -3.62
C GLY A 36 -8.23 4.30 -4.23
N LEU A 37 -8.17 3.14 -3.57
CA LEU A 37 -8.91 1.94 -3.98
C LEU A 37 -10.42 2.17 -3.93
N THR A 38 -10.92 2.81 -2.88
CA THR A 38 -12.35 3.15 -2.74
C THR A 38 -12.82 4.04 -3.89
N GLY A 39 -12.04 5.06 -4.25
CA GLY A 39 -12.32 5.92 -5.39
C GLY A 39 -12.33 5.17 -6.73
N LEU A 40 -11.38 4.27 -6.94
CA LEU A 40 -11.34 3.41 -8.14
C LEU A 40 -12.53 2.46 -8.21
N MET A 41 -12.92 1.86 -7.09
CA MET A 41 -14.10 0.98 -7.03
C MET A 41 -15.39 1.72 -7.36
N ARG A 42 -15.57 2.94 -6.85
CA ARG A 42 -16.73 3.79 -7.21
C ARG A 42 -16.79 4.04 -8.71
N LYS A 43 -15.67 4.45 -9.33
CA LYS A 43 -15.59 4.64 -10.78
C LYS A 43 -15.87 3.36 -11.57
N ALA A 44 -15.40 2.20 -11.08
CA ALA A 44 -15.64 0.92 -11.72
C ALA A 44 -17.13 0.54 -11.71
N VAL A 45 -17.85 0.84 -10.61
CA VAL A 45 -19.30 0.65 -10.52
C VAL A 45 -20.05 1.62 -11.43
N GLU A 46 -19.69 2.91 -11.42
CA GLU A 46 -20.30 3.94 -12.28
C GLU A 46 -20.12 3.66 -13.78
N SER A 47 -18.99 3.06 -14.16
CA SER A 47 -18.70 2.65 -15.54
C SER A 47 -19.25 1.26 -15.90
N CYS A 48 -20.07 0.65 -15.04
CA CYS A 48 -20.60 -0.70 -15.22
C CYS A 48 -19.52 -1.78 -15.44
N ASN A 49 -18.27 -1.52 -15.03
CA ASN A 49 -17.16 -2.47 -15.11
C ASN A 49 -17.15 -3.44 -13.91
N PHE A 50 -17.83 -3.08 -12.82
CA PHE A 50 -17.93 -3.88 -11.61
C PHE A 50 -19.38 -3.94 -11.12
N HIS A 51 -19.87 -5.15 -10.87
CA HIS A 51 -21.21 -5.41 -10.36
C HIS A 51 -21.12 -6.27 -9.10
N GLY A 52 -22.04 -6.07 -8.16
CA GLY A 52 -22.16 -6.91 -6.98
C GLY A 52 -22.44 -8.37 -7.36
N TYR A 53 -21.85 -9.30 -6.61
CA TYR A 53 -22.23 -10.71 -6.69
C TYR A 53 -23.67 -10.87 -6.17
N LYS A 54 -24.44 -11.76 -6.79
CA LYS A 54 -25.87 -11.95 -6.54
C LYS A 54 -26.14 -13.09 -5.56
#